data_AF-A0A950YQ18-F1
#
_entry.id   AF-A0A950YQ18-F1
#
_cell.length_a   1.000
_cell.length_b   1.000
_cell.length_c   1.000
_cell.angle_alpha   90.00
_cell.angle_beta   90.00
_cell.angle_gamma   90.00
#
_symmetry.space_group_name_H-M   'P 1'
#
loop_
_entity.id
_entity.type
_entity.pdbx_description
1 polymer ?
#
loop_
_entity_poly.entity_id
_entity_poly.type
_entity_poly.pdbx_seq_one_letter_code
_entity_poly.pdbx_strand_id
1 'polypeptide(L)'
;MTSIRAPALVERERELEVLHEGLERASAGEGTLILVEGPAGVGKTELTREARALAERAGVLALAAKGSELEQPFAFGVVRQLLDPVITEASGRGDLFAGAAGPAARLFVLDEQPPPAAEASFASLHSLYWLLV
;
A
#
# COMPACT_ATOMS: atom_id res chain seq x y z
N MET A 1 14.04 26.26 10.10
CA MET A 1 13.09 25.60 9.18
C MET A 1 11.98 25.01 10.03
N THR A 2 10.87 25.75 10.17
CA THR A 2 9.78 25.40 11.08
C THR A 2 8.92 24.31 10.48
N SER A 3 8.92 23.12 11.09
CA SER A 3 8.06 21.99 10.75
C SER A 3 6.61 22.35 11.05
N ILE A 4 5.77 22.39 10.03
CA ILE A 4 4.31 22.52 10.19
C ILE A 4 3.82 21.15 10.68
N ARG A 5 3.57 21.00 11.98
CA ARG A 5 2.78 19.88 12.49
C ARG A 5 1.37 20.03 11.96
N ALA A 6 0.84 18.98 11.32
CA ALA A 6 -0.58 18.89 11.01
C ALA A 6 -1.39 19.10 12.31
N PRO A 7 -2.53 19.80 12.27
CA PRO A 7 -3.36 19.97 13.46
C PRO A 7 -3.77 18.61 13.99
N ALA A 8 -3.70 18.42 15.31
CA ALA A 8 -4.20 17.21 15.96
C ALA A 8 -5.67 16.99 15.57
N LEU A 9 -6.01 15.77 15.17
CA LEU A 9 -7.38 15.40 14.82
C LEU A 9 -8.26 15.53 16.08
N VAL A 10 -9.17 16.50 16.10
CA VAL A 10 -10.12 16.74 17.20
C VAL A 10 -11.41 15.95 16.94
N GLU A 11 -11.99 15.32 17.97
CA GLU A 11 -13.21 14.48 17.88
C GLU A 11 -13.04 13.20 17.03
N ARG A 12 -11.84 12.61 17.03
CA ARG A 12 -11.49 11.40 16.24
C ARG A 12 -10.99 10.24 17.07
N GLU A 13 -11.26 10.26 18.36
CA GLU A 13 -10.78 9.25 19.31
C GLU A 13 -11.25 7.86 18.89
N ARG A 14 -12.52 7.73 18.48
CA ARG A 14 -13.08 6.45 18.04
C ARG A 14 -12.43 5.93 16.76
N GLU A 15 -12.21 6.78 15.76
CA GLU A 15 -11.56 6.36 14.52
C GLU A 15 -10.09 5.97 14.76
N LEU A 16 -9.39 6.67 15.64
CA LEU A 16 -8.02 6.34 16.02
C LEU A 16 -7.95 5.03 16.81
N GLU A 17 -8.91 4.75 17.69
CA GLU A 17 -9.02 3.46 18.40
C GLU A 17 -9.18 2.30 17.40
N VAL A 18 -10.08 2.41 16.42
CA VAL A 18 -10.27 1.39 15.38
C VAL A 18 -8.99 1.15 14.56
N LEU A 19 -8.25 2.22 14.24
CA LEU A 19 -6.95 2.08 13.57
C LEU A 19 -5.91 1.39 14.45
N HIS A 20 -5.91 1.68 15.76
CA HIS A 20 -4.98 1.07 16.71
C HIS A 20 -5.25 -0.43 16.86
N GLU A 21 -6.50 -0.82 17.11
CA GLU A 21 -6.92 -2.22 17.22
C GLU A 21 -6.62 -3.00 15.93
N GLY A 22 -6.87 -2.38 14.76
CA GLY A 22 -6.55 -2.99 13.47
C GLY A 22 -5.05 -3.22 13.29
N LEU A 23 -4.21 -2.28 13.74
CA LEU A 23 -2.76 -2.41 13.69
C LEU A 23 -2.27 -3.51 14.64
N GLU A 24 -2.79 -3.59 15.86
CA GLU A 24 -2.44 -4.66 16.81
C GLU A 24 -2.76 -6.05 16.24
N ARG A 25 -3.94 -6.21 15.64
CA ARG A 25 -4.33 -7.46 14.96
C ARG A 25 -3.42 -7.80 13.79
N ALA A 26 -3.13 -6.82 12.93
CA ALA A 26 -2.21 -7.00 11.81
C ALA A 26 -0.80 -7.41 12.28
N SER A 27 -0.30 -6.79 13.36
CA SER A 27 0.97 -7.17 13.99
C SER A 27 0.96 -8.57 14.59
N ALA A 28 -0.21 -9.09 14.99
CA ALA A 28 -0.40 -10.47 15.43
C ALA A 28 -0.54 -11.47 14.25
N GLY A 29 -0.45 -11.01 13.00
CA GLY A 29 -0.62 -11.84 11.81
C GLY A 29 -2.07 -12.02 11.37
N GLU A 30 -3.02 -11.30 11.97
CA GLU A 30 -4.42 -11.30 11.59
C GLU A 30 -4.73 -10.17 10.60
N GLY A 31 -4.96 -10.53 9.34
CA GLY A 31 -5.36 -9.58 8.30
C GLY A 31 -6.65 -8.84 8.67
N THR A 32 -6.65 -7.51 8.49
CA THR A 32 -7.79 -6.64 8.80
C THR A 32 -8.04 -5.65 7.64
N LEU A 33 -9.31 -5.32 7.38
CA LEU A 33 -9.72 -4.28 6.42
C LEU A 33 -10.48 -3.19 7.16
N ILE A 34 -10.02 -1.94 7.02
CA ILE A 34 -10.70 -0.76 7.56
C ILE A 34 -11.09 0.13 6.38
N LEU A 35 -12.38 0.43 6.28
CA LEU A 35 -12.95 1.29 5.25
C LEU A 35 -13.29 2.66 5.85
N VAL A 36 -12.67 3.72 5.32
CA VAL A 36 -12.90 5.11 5.75
C VAL A 36 -13.82 5.81 4.76
N GLU A 37 -15.09 5.97 5.14
CA GLU A 37 -16.09 6.68 4.35
C GLU A 37 -16.47 8.02 4.96
N GLY A 38 -16.83 8.98 4.11
CA GLY A 38 -17.34 10.26 4.55
C GLY A 38 -17.24 11.35 3.48
N PRO A 39 -17.83 12.53 3.72
CA PRO A 39 -17.86 13.63 2.76
C PRO A 39 -16.47 14.08 2.30
N ALA A 40 -16.39 14.75 1.14
CA ALA A 40 -15.17 15.43 0.72
C ALA A 40 -14.74 16.47 1.78
N GLY A 41 -13.44 16.57 2.05
CA GLY A 41 -12.90 17.52 3.02
C GLY A 41 -13.03 17.13 4.50
N VAL A 42 -13.68 16.01 4.84
CA VAL A 42 -13.88 15.56 6.25
C VAL A 42 -12.59 15.08 6.95
N GLY A 43 -11.45 15.06 6.26
CA GLY A 43 -10.17 14.66 6.84
C GLY A 43 -9.75 13.19 6.63
N LYS A 44 -10.39 12.44 5.71
CA LYS A 44 -10.05 11.03 5.44
C LYS A 44 -8.56 10.80 5.15
N THR A 45 -7.95 11.70 4.38
CA THR A 45 -6.51 11.65 4.05
C THR A 45 -5.62 11.88 5.26
N GLU A 46 -6.05 12.75 6.20
CA GLU A 46 -5.28 12.93 7.44
C GLU A 46 -5.42 11.70 8.34
N LEU A 47 -6.60 11.08 8.38
CA LEU A 47 -6.80 9.83 9.14
C LEU A 47 -5.92 8.69 8.60
N THR A 48 -5.77 8.52 7.28
CA THR A 48 -4.87 7.51 6.72
C THR A 48 -3.39 7.85 6.92
N ARG A 49 -3.02 9.14 6.99
CA ARG A 49 -1.66 9.57 7.39
C ARG A 49 -1.36 9.23 8.85
N GLU A 50 -2.32 9.42 9.75
CA GLU A 50 -2.16 9.03 11.15
C GLU A 50 -2.04 7.51 11.31
N ALA A 51 -2.82 6.72 10.55
CA ALA A 51 -2.67 5.26 10.50
C ALA A 51 -1.25 4.85 10.09
N ARG A 52 -0.69 5.49 9.05
CA ARG A 52 0.68 5.26 8.60
C ARG A 52 1.69 5.63 9.70
N ALA A 53 1.52 6.79 10.34
CA ALA A 53 2.42 7.23 11.40
C ALA A 53 2.35 6.30 12.64
N LEU A 54 1.19 5.72 12.94
CA LEU A 54 1.02 4.69 13.96
C LEU A 54 1.80 3.41 13.62
N ALA A 55 1.67 2.92 12.39
CA ALA A 55 2.39 1.74 11.91
C ALA A 55 3.91 1.94 11.96
N GLU A 56 4.41 3.09 11.48
CA GLU A 56 5.84 3.44 11.52
C GLU A 56 6.37 3.48 12.96
N ARG A 57 5.61 4.06 13.91
CA ARG A 57 5.98 4.07 15.35
C ARG A 57 6.01 2.66 15.96
N ALA A 58 5.18 1.75 15.46
CA ALA A 58 5.14 0.35 15.89
C ALA A 58 6.20 -0.52 15.21
N GLY A 59 7.03 0.04 14.31
CA GLY A 59 8.02 -0.73 13.55
C GLY A 59 7.41 -1.61 12.47
N VAL A 60 6.16 -1.36 12.08
CA VAL A 60 5.47 -2.07 10.99
C VAL A 60 5.74 -1.35 9.68
N LEU A 61 6.12 -2.10 8.64
CA LEU A 61 6.31 -1.55 7.30
C LEU A 61 4.98 -0.99 6.77
N ALA A 62 4.92 0.33 6.62
CA ALA A 62 3.74 1.02 6.11
C ALA A 62 3.92 1.40 4.63
N LEU A 63 3.11 0.80 3.77
CA LEU A 63 3.07 1.08 2.33
C LEU A 63 1.81 1.90 2.00
N ALA A 64 1.93 2.85 1.08
CA ALA A 64 0.83 3.73 0.72
C ALA A 64 0.73 3.90 -0.80
N ALA A 65 -0.50 3.93 -1.30
CA ALA A 65 -0.82 4.17 -2.71
C ALA A 65 -2.06 5.04 -2.85
N LYS A 66 -2.26 5.59 -4.05
CA LYS A 66 -3.47 6.29 -4.46
C LYS A 66 -4.09 5.56 -5.64
N GLY A 67 -5.42 5.51 -5.64
CA GLY A 67 -6.21 4.93 -6.72
C GLY A 67 -7.21 5.96 -7.22
N SER A 68 -6.72 6.97 -7.93
CA SER A 68 -7.57 7.96 -8.59
C SER A 68 -8.15 7.40 -9.91
N GLU A 69 -9.29 7.94 -10.37
CA GLU A 69 -9.86 7.54 -11.66
C GLU A 69 -8.90 7.78 -12.83
N LEU A 70 -8.03 8.80 -12.74
CA LEU A 70 -7.00 9.09 -13.73
C LEU A 70 -5.92 8.00 -13.81
N GLU A 71 -5.77 7.18 -12.77
CA GLU A 71 -4.81 6.07 -12.71
C GLU A 71 -5.41 4.76 -13.26
N GLN A 72 -6.69 4.73 -13.63
CA GLN A 72 -7.36 3.54 -14.16
C GLN A 72 -6.68 2.92 -15.40
N PRO A 73 -6.08 3.70 -16.33
CA PRO A 73 -5.38 3.11 -17.48
C PRO A 73 -4.13 2.29 -17.11
N PHE A 74 -3.57 2.51 -15.91
CA PHE A 74 -2.31 1.90 -15.49
C PHE A 74 -2.58 0.58 -14.77
N ALA A 75 -2.44 -0.55 -15.48
CA ALA A 75 -2.60 -1.86 -14.87
C ALA A 75 -1.69 -2.00 -13.64
N PHE A 76 -2.25 -2.52 -12.54
CA PHE A 76 -1.53 -2.73 -11.30
C PHE A 76 -0.87 -1.47 -10.71
N GLY A 77 -1.32 -0.26 -11.07
CA GLY A 77 -0.74 1.00 -10.58
C GLY A 77 -0.63 1.08 -9.06
N VAL A 78 -1.66 0.65 -8.34
CA VAL A 78 -1.65 0.57 -6.86
C VAL A 78 -0.58 -0.41 -6.36
N VAL A 79 -0.48 -1.60 -6.96
CA VAL A 79 0.52 -2.62 -6.57
C VAL A 79 1.94 -2.09 -6.79
N ARG A 80 2.18 -1.42 -7.90
CA ARG A 80 3.47 -0.78 -8.21
C ARG A 80 3.80 0.30 -7.19
N GLN A 81 2.87 1.21 -6.90
CA GLN A 81 3.08 2.25 -5.88
C GLN A 81 3.44 1.68 -4.50
N LEU A 82 2.85 0.54 -4.12
CA LEU A 82 3.15 -0.13 -2.85
C LEU A 82 4.51 -0.83 -2.86
N LEU A 83 4.84 -1.57 -3.93
CA LEU A 83 5.96 -2.52 -3.91
C LEU A 83 7.25 -2.01 -4.58
N ASP A 84 7.18 -1.05 -5.51
CA ASP A 84 8.37 -0.50 -6.18
C ASP A 84 9.44 0.00 -5.18
N PRO A 85 9.09 0.74 -4.10
CA PRO A 85 10.08 1.20 -3.12
C PRO A 85 10.78 0.04 -2.41
N VAL A 86 10.00 -0.96 -1.96
CA VAL A 86 10.51 -2.12 -1.22
C VAL A 86 11.40 -2.99 -2.10
N ILE A 87 10.98 -3.23 -3.35
CA ILE A 87 11.73 -4.04 -4.32
C ILE A 87 13.03 -3.34 -4.73
N THR A 88 13.02 -2.02 -4.84
CA THR A 88 14.20 -1.24 -5.24
C THR A 88 15.27 -1.21 -4.14
N GLU A 89 14.85 -1.19 -2.88
CA GLU A 89 15.75 -1.17 -1.72
C GLU A 89 16.24 -2.57 -1.30
N ALA A 90 15.61 -3.64 -1.79
CA ALA A 90 15.96 -5.02 -1.44
C ALA A 90 17.35 -5.43 -1.98
N SER A 91 18.26 -5.83 -1.09
CA SER A 91 19.62 -6.28 -1.44
C SER A 91 19.65 -7.61 -2.23
N GLY A 92 18.53 -8.34 -2.27
CA GLY A 92 18.35 -9.62 -2.97
C GLY A 92 17.22 -9.59 -4.00
N ARG A 93 17.12 -8.51 -4.78
CA ARG A 93 16.01 -8.32 -5.75
C ARG A 93 15.80 -9.50 -6.70
N GLY A 94 16.86 -10.20 -7.11
CA GLY A 94 16.76 -11.40 -7.96
C GLY A 94 16.03 -12.56 -7.29
N ASP A 95 16.24 -12.74 -5.98
CA ASP A 95 15.64 -13.84 -5.20
C ASP A 95 14.15 -13.63 -4.97
N LEU A 96 13.68 -12.37 -4.88
CA LEU A 96 12.26 -12.02 -4.76
C LEU A 96 11.42 -12.56 -5.93
N PHE A 97 12.02 -12.67 -7.11
CA PHE A 97 11.34 -13.15 -8.32
C PHE A 97 11.74 -14.58 -8.69
N ALA A 98 12.25 -15.37 -7.75
CA ALA A 98 12.52 -16.77 -8.00
C ALA A 98 11.22 -17.60 -8.13
N GLY A 99 11.28 -18.69 -8.89
CA GLY A 99 10.19 -19.66 -8.97
C GLY A 99 8.87 -19.07 -9.47
N ALA A 100 7.79 -19.34 -8.74
CA ALA A 100 6.43 -18.94 -9.13
C ALA A 100 6.18 -17.42 -9.10
N ALA A 101 7.03 -16.66 -8.40
CA ALA A 101 7.00 -15.19 -8.40
C ALA A 101 7.63 -14.58 -9.66
N GLY A 102 8.41 -15.34 -10.43
CA GLY A 102 9.16 -14.84 -11.60
C GLY A 102 8.36 -14.00 -12.58
N PRO A 103 7.14 -14.41 -12.99
CA PRO A 103 6.32 -13.61 -13.89
C PRO A 103 5.94 -12.23 -13.34
N ALA A 104 5.98 -12.00 -12.03
CA ALA A 104 5.66 -10.70 -11.42
C ALA A 104 6.73 -9.64 -11.72
N ALA A 105 7.98 -10.04 -12.04
CA ALA A 105 9.07 -9.11 -12.33
C ALA A 105 8.71 -8.12 -13.44
N ARG A 106 7.94 -8.54 -14.45
CA ARG A 106 7.46 -7.70 -15.57
C ARG A 106 6.64 -6.50 -15.12
N LEU A 107 6.00 -6.57 -13.95
CA LEU A 107 5.22 -5.47 -13.40
C LEU A 107 6.11 -4.36 -12.85
N PHE A 108 7.41 -4.60 -12.69
CA PHE A 108 8.38 -3.70 -12.03
C PHE A 108 9.61 -3.37 -12.91
N VAL A 109 9.59 -3.76 -14.20
CA VAL A 109 10.61 -3.35 -15.19
C VAL A 109 10.30 -1.91 -15.62
N LEU A 110 11.36 -1.09 -15.79
CA LEU A 110 11.28 0.36 -16.04
C LEU A 110 11.07 0.74 -17.52
N ASP A 111 11.10 -0.23 -18.44
CA ASP A 111 10.90 0.02 -19.86
C ASP A 111 9.60 -0.63 -20.37
N GLU A 112 8.92 0.13 -21.22
CA GLU A 112 7.64 -0.09 -21.87
C GLU A 112 6.39 0.33 -21.08
N GLN A 113 5.48 0.98 -21.82
CA GLN A 113 4.17 1.42 -21.35
C GLN A 113 3.53 0.28 -20.53
N PRO A 114 3.01 0.56 -19.33
CA PRO A 114 2.35 -0.45 -18.54
C PRO A 114 1.28 -1.12 -19.40
N PRO A 115 1.15 -2.47 -19.33
CA PRO A 115 0.13 -3.15 -20.08
C PRO A 115 -1.24 -2.53 -19.76
N PRO A 116 -2.16 -2.43 -20.73
CA PRO A 116 -3.47 -1.86 -20.48
C PRO A 116 -4.18 -2.62 -19.36
N ALA A 117 -4.96 -1.93 -18.52
CA ALA A 117 -5.67 -2.51 -17.38
C ALA A 117 -6.50 -3.78 -17.70
N ALA A 118 -6.94 -3.93 -18.96
CA ALA A 118 -7.66 -5.10 -19.46
C ALA A 118 -6.84 -6.41 -19.49
N GLU A 119 -5.51 -6.35 -19.33
CA GLU A 119 -4.61 -7.51 -19.34
C GLU A 119 -4.25 -8.04 -17.95
N ALA A 120 -4.98 -7.66 -16.90
CA ALA A 120 -4.84 -8.24 -15.57
C ALA A 120 -5.22 -9.74 -15.57
N SER A 121 -4.29 -10.57 -16.04
CA SER A 121 -4.45 -12.02 -16.17
C SER A 121 -4.35 -12.70 -14.81
N PHE A 122 -5.04 -13.84 -14.66
CA PHE A 122 -4.85 -14.77 -13.55
C PHE A 122 -3.37 -15.04 -13.26
N ALA A 123 -2.55 -15.13 -14.32
CA ALA A 123 -1.11 -15.32 -14.18
C ALA A 123 -0.42 -14.17 -13.41
N SER A 124 -0.82 -12.92 -13.63
CA SER A 124 -0.27 -11.76 -12.91
C SER A 124 -0.66 -11.76 -11.44
N LEU A 125 -1.93 -12.05 -11.12
CA LEU A 125 -2.41 -12.16 -9.74
C LEU A 125 -1.73 -13.34 -9.02
N HIS A 126 -1.59 -14.47 -9.69
CA HIS A 126 -0.92 -15.65 -9.15
C HIS A 126 0.56 -15.39 -8.88
N SER A 127 1.27 -14.71 -9.79
CA SER A 127 2.68 -14.36 -9.56
C SER A 127 2.85 -13.32 -8.46
N LEU A 128 1.93 -12.36 -8.33
CA LEU A 128 1.93 -11.39 -7.24
C LEU A 128 1.65 -12.03 -5.88
N TYR A 129 0.78 -13.03 -5.84
CA TYR A 129 0.57 -13.83 -4.63
C TYR A 129 1.90 -14.44 -4.19
N TRP A 130 2.60 -15.19 -5.05
CA TRP A 130 3.89 -15.81 -4.72
C TRP A 130 5.02 -14.83 -4.42
N LEU A 131 4.91 -13.57 -4.83
CA LEU A 131 5.86 -12.53 -4.44
C LEU A 131 5.67 -12.08 -2.97
N LEU A 132 4.45 -12.22 -2.44
CA LEU A 132 4.03 -11.67 -1.15
C LEU A 132 3.95 -12.71 -0.02
N VAL A 133 4.04 -14.02 -0.31
CA VAL A 133 3.96 -15.13 0.65
C VAL A 133 5.18 -16.03 0.55
#